data_AF-A0A382QUB4-F1
#
_entry.id   AF-A0A382QUB4-F1
#
_cell.length_a   1.000
_cell.length_b   1.000
_cell.length_c   1.000
_cell.angle_alpha   90.00
_cell.angle_beta   90.00
_cell.angle_gamma   90.00
#
_symmetry.space_group_name_H-M   'P 1'
#
loop_
_entity.id
_entity.type
_entity.pdbx_description
1 polymer ?
#
loop_
_entity_poly.entity_id
_entity_poly.type
_entity_poly.pdbx_seq_one_letter_code
_entity_poly.pdbx_strand_id
1 'polypeptide(L)'
;MKEEVELRFGKGLVSGYSSAILGVLCLCGVLCFRFPELLTSVRFRASYTQEFVRDLLFWALVAAYFLGIVSYALNHSKVLAWIGIGTAFIASLIGGARIEVSPFESTPYSFGLDFFAIGFLFSMLIFIPIEKAFALRKGQKILREGWRTDLMYFFVSHLFIQFIFLWTNAFSDIAFAWAATEDLHSFIRSLPIWAQFIMAIFLADLFQYWAHRIHHHAGFLWKFHSIHHSSHSMDWLAGSRTHVVEIFMI
;
A
#
# COMPACT_ATOMS: atom_id res chain seq x y z
N MET A 1 -16.47 -19.68 10.84
CA MET A 1 -17.15 -19.09 9.66
C MET A 1 -16.14 -19.03 8.54
N LYS A 2 -16.46 -19.49 7.33
CA LYS A 2 -15.56 -19.32 6.18
C LYS A 2 -15.40 -17.81 5.93
N GLU A 3 -14.17 -17.32 5.99
CA GLU A 3 -13.81 -15.90 5.86
C GLU A 3 -13.97 -15.38 4.42
N GLU A 4 -14.04 -16.31 3.47
CA GLU A 4 -14.21 -16.04 2.06
C GLU A 4 -15.57 -15.38 1.75
N VAL A 5 -15.55 -14.31 0.94
CA VAL A 5 -16.73 -13.52 0.56
C VAL A 5 -16.94 -13.55 -0.94
N GLU A 6 -18.16 -13.89 -1.35
CA GLU A 6 -18.58 -13.81 -2.76
C GLU A 6 -19.21 -12.47 -3.07
N LEU A 7 -18.55 -11.68 -3.91
CA LEU A 7 -19.01 -10.36 -4.34
C LEU A 7 -20.09 -10.50 -5.43
N ARG A 8 -21.34 -10.66 -5.00
CA ARG A 8 -22.49 -10.71 -5.92
C ARG A 8 -23.06 -9.31 -6.17
N PHE A 9 -23.22 -8.97 -7.44
CA PHE A 9 -23.90 -7.73 -7.86
C PHE A 9 -25.36 -7.73 -7.39
N GLY A 10 -25.91 -6.55 -7.09
CA GLY A 10 -27.30 -6.38 -6.61
C GLY A 10 -27.56 -6.77 -5.15
N LYS A 11 -26.61 -7.41 -4.45
CA LYS A 11 -26.73 -7.73 -3.01
C LYS A 11 -26.15 -6.66 -2.08
N GLY A 12 -25.74 -5.51 -2.62
CA GLY A 12 -25.15 -4.41 -1.85
C GLY A 12 -23.73 -4.66 -1.31
N LEU A 13 -23.14 -5.84 -1.53
CA LEU A 13 -21.77 -6.14 -1.04
C LEU A 13 -20.72 -5.34 -1.79
N VAL A 14 -20.80 -5.28 -3.12
CA VAL A 14 -19.85 -4.52 -3.95
C VAL A 14 -19.88 -3.04 -3.57
N SER A 15 -21.06 -2.43 -3.54
CA SER A 15 -21.22 -1.03 -3.10
C SER A 15 -20.76 -0.82 -1.65
N GLY A 16 -20.95 -1.79 -0.76
CA GLY A 16 -20.50 -1.71 0.63
C GLY A 16 -18.98 -1.70 0.76
N TYR A 17 -18.27 -2.62 0.09
CA TYR A 17 -16.81 -2.63 0.09
C TYR A 17 -16.23 -1.40 -0.60
N SER A 18 -16.78 -0.99 -1.75
CA SER A 18 -16.34 0.23 -2.43
C SER A 18 -16.55 1.47 -1.57
N SER A 19 -17.69 1.60 -0.88
CA SER A 19 -17.95 2.70 0.06
C SER A 19 -16.97 2.69 1.23
N ALA A 20 -16.73 1.53 1.86
CA ALA A 20 -15.78 1.39 2.96
C ALA A 20 -14.35 1.76 2.54
N ILE A 21 -13.88 1.26 1.41
CA ILE A 21 -12.55 1.57 0.87
C ILE A 21 -12.43 3.07 0.56
N LEU A 22 -13.38 3.65 -0.17
CA LEU A 22 -13.34 5.07 -0.51
C LEU A 22 -13.42 5.96 0.72
N GLY A 23 -14.30 5.66 1.69
CA GLY A 23 -14.43 6.42 2.92
C GLY A 23 -13.14 6.42 3.76
N VAL A 24 -12.50 5.26 3.91
CA VAL A 24 -11.21 5.13 4.59
C VAL A 24 -10.11 5.89 3.84
N LEU A 25 -10.01 5.73 2.50
CA LEU A 25 -9.02 6.45 1.69
C LEU A 25 -9.22 7.98 1.75
N CYS A 26 -10.47 8.45 1.74
CA CYS A 26 -10.77 9.87 1.90
C CYS A 26 -10.33 10.38 3.28
N LEU A 27 -10.59 9.62 4.34
CA LEU A 27 -10.12 9.97 5.67
C LEU A 27 -8.59 10.02 5.74
N CYS A 28 -7.90 9.02 5.19
CA CYS A 28 -6.44 9.03 5.07
C CYS A 28 -5.94 10.27 4.30
N GLY A 29 -6.57 10.64 3.18
CA GLY A 29 -6.23 11.82 2.40
C GLY A 29 -6.42 13.13 3.17
N VAL A 30 -7.53 13.29 3.89
CA VAL A 30 -7.79 14.46 4.75
C VAL A 30 -6.75 14.54 5.87
N LEU A 31 -6.41 13.41 6.50
CA LEU A 31 -5.36 13.36 7.52
C LEU A 31 -3.99 13.73 6.95
N CYS A 32 -3.66 13.29 5.75
CA CYS A 32 -2.43 13.69 5.06
C CYS A 32 -2.38 15.21 4.82
N PHE A 33 -3.51 15.84 4.50
CA PHE A 33 -3.58 17.30 4.38
C PHE A 33 -3.54 18.04 5.72
N ARG A 34 -4.06 17.43 6.78
CA ARG A 34 -4.10 18.02 8.12
C ARG A 34 -2.77 17.95 8.85
N PHE A 35 -2.02 16.86 8.66
CA PHE A 35 -0.73 16.58 9.29
C PHE A 35 0.33 16.24 8.22
N PRO A 36 0.58 17.15 7.26
CA PRO A 36 1.42 16.85 6.12
C PRO A 36 2.89 16.58 6.50
N GLU A 37 3.39 17.18 7.59
CA GLU A 37 4.71 16.94 8.17
C GLU A 37 4.94 15.51 8.66
N LEU A 38 3.84 14.80 8.97
CA LEU A 38 3.85 13.51 9.63
C LEU A 38 3.39 12.37 8.70
N LEU A 39 2.43 12.65 7.84
CA LEU A 39 1.69 11.63 7.08
C LEU A 39 1.91 11.68 5.57
N THR A 40 2.53 12.74 5.05
CA THR A 40 2.78 12.92 3.60
C THR A 40 4.27 12.87 3.31
N SER A 41 4.65 12.27 2.19
CA SER A 41 6.03 12.30 1.70
C SER A 41 6.30 13.55 0.84
N VAL A 42 7.47 14.15 1.02
CA VAL A 42 7.86 15.42 0.37
C VAL A 42 7.85 15.31 -1.15
N ARG A 43 8.38 14.20 -1.68
CA ARG A 43 8.47 13.96 -3.13
C ARG A 43 7.09 13.79 -3.77
N PHE A 44 6.18 13.10 -3.07
CA PHE A 44 4.85 12.84 -3.61
C PHE A 44 4.05 14.13 -3.71
N ARG A 45 4.15 15.03 -2.72
CA ARG A 45 3.46 16.33 -2.76
C ARG A 45 3.87 17.22 -3.94
N ALA A 46 5.12 17.10 -4.41
CA ALA A 46 5.59 17.85 -5.57
C ALA A 46 5.05 17.31 -6.91
N SER A 47 4.42 16.12 -6.93
CA SER A 47 3.99 15.44 -8.15
C SER A 47 2.57 15.77 -8.62
N TYR A 48 1.77 16.48 -7.80
CA TYR A 48 0.38 16.79 -8.10
C TYR A 48 0.02 18.22 -7.67
N THR A 49 -1.07 18.75 -8.24
CA THR A 49 -1.61 20.04 -7.82
C THR A 49 -2.60 19.86 -6.67
N GLN A 50 -2.67 20.85 -5.78
CA GLN A 50 -3.62 20.82 -4.66
C GLN A 50 -5.07 20.79 -5.15
N GLU A 51 -5.38 21.49 -6.24
CA GLU A 51 -6.71 21.49 -6.87
C GLU A 51 -7.11 20.09 -7.32
N PHE A 52 -6.23 19.37 -8.03
CA PHE A 52 -6.49 18.02 -8.50
C PHE A 52 -6.86 17.07 -7.35
N VAL A 53 -6.10 17.09 -6.25
CA VAL A 53 -6.37 16.18 -5.11
C VAL A 53 -7.63 16.59 -4.35
N ARG A 54 -7.96 17.88 -4.27
CA ARG A 54 -9.23 18.35 -3.69
C ARG A 54 -10.43 17.87 -4.50
N ASP A 55 -10.37 17.98 -5.82
CA ASP A 55 -11.43 17.50 -6.71
C ASP A 55 -11.58 15.98 -6.64
N LEU A 56 -10.46 15.25 -6.65
CA LEU A 56 -10.45 13.81 -6.46
C LEU A 56 -11.09 13.42 -5.13
N LEU A 57 -10.72 14.09 -4.04
CA LEU A 57 -11.27 13.85 -2.70
C LEU A 57 -12.77 14.18 -2.63
N PHE A 58 -13.21 15.26 -3.29
CA PHE A 58 -14.62 15.62 -3.37
C PHE A 58 -15.43 14.50 -4.04
N TRP A 59 -15.04 14.08 -5.25
CA TRP A 59 -15.76 13.05 -5.98
C TRP A 59 -15.69 11.68 -5.29
N ALA A 60 -14.57 11.36 -4.65
CA ALA A 60 -14.43 10.15 -3.85
C ALA A 60 -15.36 10.15 -2.62
N LEU A 61 -15.52 11.28 -1.93
CA LEU A 61 -16.48 11.42 -0.82
C LEU A 61 -17.93 11.26 -1.30
N VAL A 62 -18.30 11.92 -2.40
CA VAL A 62 -19.63 11.79 -3.02
C VAL A 62 -19.91 10.33 -3.37
N ALA A 63 -18.96 9.66 -4.02
CA ALA A 63 -19.08 8.25 -4.36
C ALA A 63 -19.18 7.35 -3.11
N ALA A 64 -18.38 7.62 -2.07
CA ALA A 64 -18.41 6.87 -0.81
C ALA A 64 -19.79 6.95 -0.14
N TYR A 65 -20.39 8.13 -0.05
CA TYR A 65 -21.74 8.31 0.48
C TYR A 65 -22.81 7.62 -0.37
N PHE A 66 -22.79 7.84 -1.69
CA PHE A 66 -23.76 7.25 -2.59
C PHE A 66 -23.74 5.72 -2.52
N LEU A 67 -22.55 5.11 -2.65
CA LEU A 67 -22.37 3.67 -2.57
C LEU A 67 -22.70 3.14 -1.17
N GLY A 68 -22.43 3.93 -0.12
CA GLY A 68 -22.79 3.61 1.26
C GLY A 68 -24.29 3.52 1.45
N ILE A 69 -25.05 4.47 0.91
CA ILE A 69 -26.52 4.48 0.93
C ILE A 69 -27.07 3.29 0.13
N VAL A 70 -26.53 3.03 -1.07
CA VAL A 70 -26.92 1.87 -1.88
C VAL A 70 -26.67 0.56 -1.12
N SER A 71 -25.50 0.44 -0.49
CA SER A 71 -25.19 -0.72 0.37
C SER A 71 -26.13 -0.81 1.56
N TYR A 72 -26.45 0.32 2.20
CA TYR A 72 -27.38 0.34 3.32
C TYR A 72 -28.77 -0.13 2.89
N ALA A 73 -29.23 0.22 1.69
CA ALA A 73 -30.51 -0.23 1.17
C ALA A 73 -30.50 -1.73 0.80
N LEU A 74 -29.47 -2.19 0.08
CA LEU A 74 -29.46 -3.52 -0.55
C LEU A 74 -28.83 -4.64 0.29
N ASN A 75 -27.86 -4.32 1.14
CA ASN A 75 -27.11 -5.32 1.90
C ASN A 75 -27.85 -5.69 3.18
N HIS A 76 -27.95 -6.98 3.50
CA HIS A 76 -28.55 -7.45 4.75
C HIS A 76 -27.75 -6.94 5.97
N SER A 77 -26.42 -6.98 5.90
CA SER A 77 -25.56 -6.41 6.94
C SER A 77 -25.23 -4.95 6.62
N LYS A 78 -25.47 -4.05 7.58
CA LYS A 78 -25.23 -2.62 7.41
C LYS A 78 -23.82 -2.19 7.82
N VAL A 79 -22.98 -3.12 8.29
CA VAL A 79 -21.64 -2.82 8.83
C VAL A 79 -20.77 -2.09 7.80
N LEU A 80 -20.68 -2.61 6.57
CA LEU A 80 -19.85 -1.99 5.52
C LEU A 80 -20.36 -0.59 5.14
N ALA A 81 -21.67 -0.41 5.08
CA ALA A 81 -22.27 0.90 4.82
C ALA A 81 -21.93 1.90 5.93
N TRP A 82 -22.02 1.48 7.20
CA TRP A 82 -21.66 2.33 8.34
C TRP A 82 -20.17 2.66 8.38
N ILE A 83 -19.29 1.74 8.03
CA ILE A 83 -17.85 2.02 7.92
C ILE A 83 -17.61 3.08 6.85
N GLY A 84 -18.14 2.90 5.64
CA GLY A 84 -17.95 3.84 4.54
C GLY A 84 -18.54 5.21 4.79
N ILE A 85 -19.81 5.28 5.20
CA ILE A 85 -20.50 6.55 5.52
C ILE A 85 -19.85 7.22 6.73
N GLY A 86 -19.55 6.46 7.79
CA GLY A 86 -18.97 6.99 9.01
C GLY A 86 -17.57 7.57 8.80
N THR A 87 -16.71 6.87 8.07
CA THR A 87 -15.35 7.38 7.74
C THR A 87 -15.39 8.57 6.79
N ALA A 88 -16.26 8.55 5.76
CA ALA A 88 -16.48 9.70 4.89
C ALA A 88 -17.05 10.92 5.64
N PHE A 89 -17.93 10.69 6.63
CA PHE A 89 -18.46 11.72 7.51
C PHE A 89 -17.39 12.35 8.39
N ILE A 90 -16.56 11.54 9.03
CA ILE A 90 -15.41 12.03 9.81
C ILE A 90 -14.45 12.83 8.90
N ALA A 91 -14.13 12.32 7.71
CA ALA A 91 -13.29 13.01 6.74
C ALA A 91 -13.88 14.39 6.35
N SER A 92 -15.19 14.45 6.13
CA SER A 92 -15.90 15.70 5.82
C SER A 92 -15.88 16.69 6.99
N LEU A 93 -16.07 16.22 8.23
CA LEU A 93 -16.03 17.07 9.43
C LEU A 93 -14.65 17.68 9.68
N ILE A 94 -13.58 16.94 9.40
CA ILE A 94 -12.20 17.41 9.63
C ILE A 94 -11.73 18.36 8.50
N GLY A 95 -12.50 18.51 7.42
CA GLY A 95 -12.30 19.52 6.38
C GLY A 95 -12.65 19.07 4.97
N GLY A 96 -12.74 17.75 4.74
CA GLY A 96 -13.08 17.15 3.45
C GLY A 96 -12.22 17.70 2.31
N ALA A 97 -12.85 17.92 1.15
CA ALA A 97 -12.20 18.47 -0.03
C ALA A 97 -11.73 19.92 0.09
N ARG A 98 -12.14 20.65 1.13
CA ARG A 98 -11.80 22.07 1.32
C ARG A 98 -10.73 22.31 2.36
N ILE A 99 -10.14 21.23 2.91
CA ILE A 99 -9.08 21.35 3.91
C ILE A 99 -7.95 22.26 3.40
N GLU A 100 -7.63 23.27 4.20
CA GLU A 100 -6.47 24.13 3.97
C GLU A 100 -5.23 23.42 4.45
N VAL A 101 -4.16 23.51 3.67
CA VAL A 101 -2.87 22.95 4.07
C VAL A 101 -1.97 24.08 4.52
N SER A 102 -1.61 24.06 5.79
CA SER A 102 -0.64 24.99 6.34
C SER A 102 0.72 24.78 5.67
N PRO A 103 1.47 25.86 5.39
CA PRO A 103 2.89 25.75 5.10
C PRO A 103 3.58 25.04 6.26
N PHE A 104 4.40 24.04 5.96
CA PHE A 104 5.17 23.28 6.94
C PHE A 104 6.57 23.04 6.40
N GLU A 105 7.54 22.86 7.29
CA GLU A 105 8.89 22.46 6.91
C GLU A 105 8.92 20.96 6.65
N SER A 106 9.42 20.57 5.48
CA SER A 106 9.55 19.17 5.10
C SER A 106 10.49 18.43 6.06
N THR A 107 9.98 17.36 6.68
CA THR A 107 10.81 16.45 7.47
C THR A 107 11.18 15.23 6.61
N PRO A 108 12.35 14.63 6.82
CA PRO A 108 12.65 13.33 6.23
C PRO A 108 11.85 12.21 6.92
N TYR A 109 11.31 12.43 8.12
CA TYR A 109 10.67 11.41 8.95
C TYR A 109 9.14 11.44 8.81
N SER A 110 8.62 10.96 7.67
CA SER A 110 7.17 10.77 7.47
C SER A 110 6.77 9.32 7.71
N PHE A 111 5.55 9.11 8.24
CA PHE A 111 4.89 7.79 8.30
C PHE A 111 4.24 7.40 6.96
N GLY A 112 4.20 8.31 5.98
CA GLY A 112 3.76 8.11 4.59
C GLY A 112 2.49 7.28 4.43
N LEU A 113 1.46 7.73 5.14
CA LEU A 113 0.11 7.20 4.98
C LEU A 113 -0.40 7.39 3.54
N ASP A 114 0.07 8.43 2.87
CA ASP A 114 -0.14 8.68 1.43
C ASP A 114 0.37 7.51 0.58
N PHE A 115 1.61 7.09 0.78
CA PHE A 115 2.25 6.00 0.06
C PHE A 115 1.51 4.68 0.27
N PHE A 116 1.09 4.38 1.51
CA PHE A 116 0.23 3.23 1.79
C PHE A 116 -1.10 3.29 1.03
N ALA A 117 -1.83 4.41 1.16
CA ALA A 117 -3.16 4.55 0.56
C ALA A 117 -3.12 4.42 -0.97
N ILE A 118 -2.14 5.04 -1.61
CA ILE A 118 -1.95 5.02 -3.05
C ILE A 118 -1.43 3.67 -3.51
N GLY A 119 -0.41 3.11 -2.83
CA GLY A 119 0.14 1.81 -3.14
C GLY A 119 -0.91 0.70 -3.05
N PHE A 120 -1.77 0.77 -2.03
CA PHE A 120 -2.91 -0.13 -1.88
C PHE A 120 -3.90 0.01 -3.06
N LEU A 121 -4.33 1.23 -3.35
CA LEU A 121 -5.30 1.49 -4.43
C LEU A 121 -4.75 1.07 -5.79
N PHE A 122 -3.52 1.44 -6.09
CA PHE A 122 -2.84 1.12 -7.35
C PHE A 122 -2.67 -0.40 -7.52
N SER A 123 -2.20 -1.09 -6.48
CA SER A 123 -2.07 -2.55 -6.48
C SER A 123 -3.41 -3.23 -6.72
N MET A 124 -4.47 -2.78 -6.03
CA MET A 124 -5.82 -3.31 -6.19
C MET A 124 -6.34 -3.11 -7.63
N LEU A 125 -6.17 -1.90 -8.19
CA LEU A 125 -6.65 -1.55 -9.53
C LEU A 125 -5.91 -2.24 -10.66
N ILE A 126 -4.66 -2.68 -10.45
CA ILE A 126 -3.86 -3.35 -11.46
C ILE A 126 -3.94 -4.86 -11.32
N PHE A 127 -3.65 -5.38 -10.13
CA PHE A 127 -3.49 -6.82 -9.96
C PHE A 127 -4.83 -7.55 -9.93
N ILE A 128 -5.90 -6.98 -9.36
CA ILE A 128 -7.21 -7.66 -9.39
C ILE A 128 -7.69 -7.89 -10.84
N PRO A 129 -7.70 -6.88 -11.75
CA PRO A 129 -8.09 -7.11 -13.13
C PRO A 129 -7.19 -8.11 -13.86
N ILE A 130 -5.86 -8.01 -13.69
CA ILE A 130 -4.91 -8.94 -14.32
C ILE A 130 -5.16 -10.37 -13.84
N GLU A 131 -5.30 -10.57 -12.53
CA GLU A 131 -5.57 -11.88 -11.94
C GLU A 131 -6.90 -12.47 -12.41
N LYS A 132 -7.92 -11.64 -12.64
CA LYS A 132 -9.22 -12.11 -13.15
C LYS A 132 -9.21 -12.36 -14.65
N ALA A 133 -8.46 -11.57 -15.43
CA ALA A 133 -8.30 -11.78 -16.87
C ALA A 133 -7.50 -13.05 -17.17
N PHE A 134 -6.45 -13.33 -16.38
CA PHE A 134 -5.53 -14.46 -16.58
C PHE A 134 -5.61 -15.49 -15.44
N ALA A 135 -6.80 -15.69 -14.89
CA ALA A 135 -6.99 -16.56 -13.72
C ALA A 135 -6.65 -18.02 -14.00
N LEU A 136 -5.58 -18.54 -13.37
CA LEU A 136 -5.30 -19.98 -13.33
C LEU A 136 -6.42 -20.74 -12.58
N ARG A 137 -6.88 -20.19 -11.44
CA ARG A 137 -7.97 -20.74 -10.61
C ARG A 137 -9.24 -19.91 -10.78
N LYS A 138 -10.04 -20.21 -11.82
CA LYS A 138 -11.26 -19.45 -12.15
C LYS A 138 -12.30 -19.37 -11.02
N GLY A 139 -12.34 -20.37 -10.13
CA GLY A 139 -13.26 -20.40 -8.99
C GLY A 139 -12.81 -19.57 -7.77
N GLN A 140 -11.58 -19.07 -7.75
CA GLN A 140 -11.05 -18.31 -6.61
C GLN A 140 -11.71 -16.93 -6.54
N LYS A 141 -12.29 -16.60 -5.39
CA LYS A 141 -12.95 -15.30 -5.15
C LYS A 141 -11.91 -14.19 -4.96
N ILE A 142 -12.34 -12.93 -5.14
CA ILE A 142 -11.48 -11.75 -4.89
C ILE A 142 -11.13 -11.68 -3.40
N LEU A 143 -12.15 -11.81 -2.53
CA LEU A 143 -11.98 -11.85 -1.09
C LEU A 143 -11.94 -13.31 -0.63
N ARG A 144 -10.83 -13.99 -0.94
CA ARG A 144 -10.59 -15.40 -0.60
C ARG A 144 -10.29 -15.59 0.89
N GLU A 145 -10.27 -16.84 1.37
CA GLU A 145 -9.88 -17.14 2.74
C GLU A 145 -8.49 -16.54 3.10
N GLY A 146 -8.38 -15.93 4.28
CA GLY A 146 -7.17 -15.25 4.75
C GLY A 146 -6.99 -13.80 4.26
N TRP A 147 -7.90 -13.25 3.44
CA TRP A 147 -7.73 -11.89 2.87
C TRP A 147 -7.56 -10.79 3.92
N ARG A 148 -8.19 -10.92 5.10
CA ARG A 148 -8.06 -9.92 6.17
C ARG A 148 -6.68 -9.97 6.80
N THR A 149 -6.18 -11.17 7.04
CA THR A 149 -4.81 -11.38 7.52
C THR A 149 -3.82 -10.78 6.52
N ASP A 150 -4.00 -11.03 5.23
CA ASP A 150 -3.11 -10.53 4.18
C ASP A 150 -3.18 -9.00 4.07
N LEU A 151 -4.35 -8.41 4.27
CA LEU A 151 -4.54 -6.97 4.34
C LEU A 151 -3.84 -6.35 5.57
N MET A 152 -3.88 -7.01 6.73
CA MET A 152 -3.18 -6.54 7.93
C MET A 152 -1.67 -6.62 7.76
N TYR A 153 -1.15 -7.71 7.18
CA TYR A 153 0.26 -7.82 6.83
C TYR A 153 0.67 -6.77 5.79
N PHE A 154 -0.16 -6.54 4.77
CA PHE A 154 0.08 -5.49 3.79
C PHE A 154 0.19 -4.11 4.47
N PHE A 155 -0.74 -3.77 5.36
CA PHE A 155 -0.69 -2.51 6.11
C PHE A 155 0.57 -2.40 6.99
N VAL A 156 0.86 -3.41 7.80
CA VAL A 156 2.03 -3.42 8.70
C VAL A 156 3.33 -3.33 7.91
N SER A 157 3.50 -4.14 6.86
CA SER A 157 4.71 -4.13 6.04
C SER A 157 4.93 -2.79 5.34
N HIS A 158 3.87 -2.14 4.84
CA HIS A 158 3.97 -0.82 4.21
C HIS A 158 4.24 0.30 5.22
N LEU A 159 3.80 0.16 6.47
CA LEU A 159 4.19 1.09 7.53
C LEU A 159 5.69 0.98 7.81
N PHE A 160 6.22 -0.25 7.90
CA PHE A 160 7.64 -0.49 8.17
C PHE A 160 8.57 -0.19 6.99
N ILE A 161 8.09 -0.25 5.74
CA ILE A 161 8.95 0.00 4.57
C ILE A 161 9.55 1.40 4.58
N GLN A 162 8.86 2.39 5.13
CA GLN A 162 9.39 3.75 5.25
C GLN A 162 10.49 3.86 6.30
N PHE A 163 10.34 3.15 7.42
CA PHE A 163 11.40 3.05 8.41
C PHE A 163 12.64 2.39 7.83
N ILE A 164 12.48 1.33 7.02
CA ILE A 164 13.60 0.74 6.29
C ILE A 164 14.19 1.76 5.33
N PHE A 165 13.39 2.42 4.48
CA PHE A 165 13.92 3.40 3.53
C PHE A 165 14.72 4.50 4.23
N LEU A 166 14.25 5.00 5.37
CA LEU A 166 14.97 5.98 6.18
C LEU A 166 16.26 5.41 6.74
N TRP A 167 16.20 4.19 7.29
CA TRP A 167 17.35 3.52 7.86
C TRP A 167 18.40 3.20 6.80
N THR A 168 18.01 2.63 5.66
CA THR A 168 18.85 2.37 4.50
C THR A 168 19.47 3.66 3.99
N ASN A 169 18.71 4.74 3.74
CA ASN A 169 19.29 6.00 3.28
C ASN A 169 20.31 6.58 4.27
N ALA A 170 20.01 6.52 5.58
CA ALA A 170 20.92 7.05 6.60
C ALA A 170 22.18 6.19 6.79
N PHE A 171 22.08 4.88 6.60
CA PHE A 171 23.16 3.94 6.87
C PHE A 171 23.98 3.59 5.61
N SER A 172 23.39 3.69 4.42
CA SER A 172 24.04 3.32 3.15
C SER A 172 25.34 4.07 2.93
N ASP A 173 25.38 5.38 3.16
CA ASP A 173 26.57 6.20 2.98
C ASP A 173 27.70 5.76 3.92
N ILE A 174 27.37 5.31 5.14
CA ILE A 174 28.36 4.85 6.13
C ILE A 174 28.82 3.43 5.81
N ALA A 175 27.87 2.53 5.57
CA ALA A 175 28.11 1.10 5.39
C ALA A 175 28.84 0.78 4.07
N PHE A 176 28.58 1.58 3.04
CA PHE A 176 29.12 1.38 1.70
C PHE A 176 30.07 2.48 1.24
N ALA A 177 30.48 3.41 2.12
CA ALA A 177 31.51 4.41 1.81
C ALA A 177 32.76 3.80 1.14
N TRP A 178 33.15 2.60 1.57
CA TRP A 178 34.32 1.88 1.03
C TRP A 178 34.14 1.41 -0.43
N ALA A 179 32.89 1.20 -0.87
CA ALA A 179 32.54 0.74 -2.21
C ALA A 179 32.07 1.89 -3.13
N ALA A 180 31.53 2.96 -2.54
CA ALA A 180 30.96 4.12 -3.23
C ALA A 180 32.05 5.11 -3.69
N THR A 181 33.03 4.64 -4.47
CA THR A 181 34.10 5.50 -4.99
C THR A 181 33.56 6.46 -6.05
N GLU A 182 34.19 7.63 -6.18
CA GLU A 182 33.77 8.64 -7.17
C GLU A 182 33.86 8.11 -8.61
N ASP A 183 34.87 7.27 -8.89
CA ASP A 183 35.02 6.62 -10.20
C ASP A 183 33.85 5.68 -10.51
N LEU A 184 33.40 4.90 -9.53
CA LEU A 184 32.25 4.02 -9.69
C LEU A 184 30.96 4.82 -9.90
N HIS A 185 30.74 5.88 -9.12
CA HIS A 185 29.59 6.76 -9.29
C HIS A 185 29.59 7.45 -10.65
N SER A 186 30.74 7.96 -11.09
CA SER A 186 30.90 8.59 -12.41
C SER A 186 30.64 7.60 -13.54
N PHE A 187 31.18 6.39 -13.44
CA PHE A 187 30.92 5.32 -14.40
C PHE A 187 29.42 5.00 -14.49
N ILE A 188 28.74 4.76 -13.36
CA ILE A 188 27.30 4.45 -13.36
C ILE A 188 26.48 5.60 -13.94
N ARG A 189 26.79 6.86 -13.56
CA ARG A 189 26.11 8.06 -14.10
C ARG A 189 26.36 8.27 -15.59
N SER A 190 27.47 7.78 -16.12
CA SER A 190 27.77 7.86 -17.56
C SER A 190 26.95 6.88 -18.40
N LEU A 191 26.38 5.84 -17.80
CA LEU A 191 25.52 4.89 -18.49
C LEU A 191 24.17 5.52 -18.87
N PRO A 192 23.57 5.15 -20.00
CA PRO A 192 22.22 5.59 -20.32
C PRO A 192 21.21 5.07 -19.30
N ILE A 193 20.13 5.81 -19.07
CA ILE A 193 19.16 5.53 -18.00
C ILE A 193 18.57 4.12 -18.05
N TRP A 194 18.37 3.55 -19.25
CA TRP A 194 17.86 2.19 -19.40
C TRP A 194 18.86 1.14 -18.90
N ALA A 195 20.15 1.37 -19.06
CA ALA A 195 21.19 0.46 -18.58
C ALA A 195 21.31 0.53 -17.05
N GLN A 196 21.22 1.74 -16.49
CA GLN A 196 21.13 1.93 -15.03
C GLN A 196 19.93 1.18 -14.45
N PHE A 197 18.77 1.28 -15.10
CA PHE A 197 17.53 0.61 -14.68
C PHE A 197 17.66 -0.92 -14.71
N ILE A 198 18.17 -1.50 -15.81
CA ILE A 198 18.39 -2.95 -15.91
C ILE A 198 19.38 -3.43 -14.85
N MET A 199 20.47 -2.70 -14.65
CA MET A 199 21.47 -3.02 -13.62
C MET A 199 20.85 -2.98 -12.22
N ALA A 200 20.03 -1.96 -11.92
CA ALA A 200 19.35 -1.85 -10.63
C ALA A 200 18.39 -3.03 -10.39
N ILE A 201 17.59 -3.41 -11.38
CA ILE A 201 16.69 -4.58 -11.29
C ILE A 201 17.50 -5.86 -11.09
N PHE A 202 18.54 -6.07 -11.89
CA PHE A 202 19.35 -7.28 -11.82
C PHE A 202 20.01 -7.44 -10.45
N LEU A 203 20.60 -6.36 -9.93
CA LEU A 203 21.22 -6.38 -8.61
C LEU A 203 20.17 -6.61 -7.52
N ALA A 204 19.04 -5.91 -7.57
CA ALA A 204 17.95 -6.10 -6.61
C ALA A 204 17.46 -7.56 -6.59
N ASP A 205 17.22 -8.17 -7.75
CA ASP A 205 16.79 -9.56 -7.87
C ASP A 205 17.87 -10.55 -7.42
N LEU A 206 19.13 -10.30 -7.75
CA LEU A 206 20.26 -11.13 -7.32
C LEU A 206 20.39 -11.15 -5.79
N PHE A 207 20.34 -9.99 -5.13
CA PHE A 207 20.41 -9.91 -3.67
C PHE A 207 19.16 -10.49 -3.02
N GLN A 208 17.96 -10.21 -3.56
CA GLN A 208 16.71 -10.79 -3.09
C GLN A 208 16.71 -12.32 -3.19
N TYR A 209 17.24 -12.89 -4.28
CA TYR A 209 17.39 -14.33 -4.44
C TYR A 209 18.26 -14.94 -3.35
N TRP A 210 19.44 -14.36 -3.08
CA TRP A 210 20.34 -14.87 -2.06
C TRP A 210 19.77 -14.68 -0.66
N ALA A 211 19.18 -13.53 -0.36
CA ALA A 211 18.47 -13.29 0.89
C ALA A 211 17.38 -14.36 1.09
N HIS A 212 16.52 -14.58 0.10
CA HIS A 212 15.48 -15.60 0.15
C HIS A 212 16.07 -17.00 0.39
N ARG A 213 17.13 -17.37 -0.34
CA ARG A 213 17.80 -18.67 -0.17
C ARG A 213 18.42 -18.85 1.22
N ILE A 214 19.00 -17.81 1.79
CA ILE A 214 19.54 -17.80 3.14
C ILE A 214 18.41 -18.00 4.16
N HIS A 215 17.26 -17.35 3.97
CA HIS A 215 16.07 -17.53 4.82
C HIS A 215 15.54 -18.97 4.80
N HIS A 216 15.60 -19.66 3.66
CA HIS A 216 15.25 -21.08 3.56
C HIS A 216 16.29 -22.01 4.18
N HIS A 217 17.57 -21.65 4.16
CA HIS A 217 18.65 -22.52 4.62
C HIS A 217 18.93 -22.40 6.13
N ALA A 218 18.89 -21.18 6.66
CA ALA A 218 19.18 -20.93 8.07
C ALA A 218 17.94 -21.17 8.93
N GLY A 219 17.97 -22.21 9.77
CA GLY A 219 16.81 -22.61 10.60
C GLY A 219 16.29 -21.52 11.55
N PHE A 220 17.11 -20.55 11.95
CA PHE A 220 16.65 -19.37 12.70
C PHE A 220 15.81 -18.43 11.83
N LEU A 221 16.28 -18.12 10.61
CA LEU A 221 15.60 -17.21 9.68
C LEU A 221 14.34 -17.83 9.09
N TRP A 222 14.34 -19.14 8.88
CA TRP A 222 13.17 -19.89 8.43
C TRP A 222 11.96 -19.71 9.35
N LYS A 223 12.16 -19.57 10.67
CA LYS A 223 11.04 -19.35 11.61
C LYS A 223 10.21 -18.13 11.25
N PHE A 224 10.87 -17.06 10.81
CA PHE A 224 10.21 -15.84 10.36
C PHE A 224 9.70 -16.00 8.92
N HIS A 225 10.54 -16.52 8.02
CA HIS A 225 10.20 -16.67 6.61
C HIS A 225 9.07 -17.67 6.34
N SER A 226 8.83 -18.63 7.22
CA SER A 226 7.70 -19.56 7.12
C SER A 226 6.33 -18.85 7.16
N ILE A 227 6.26 -17.62 7.70
CA ILE A 227 5.04 -16.78 7.66
C ILE A 227 4.72 -16.37 6.24
N HIS A 228 5.73 -16.08 5.41
CA HIS A 228 5.57 -15.80 3.99
C HIS A 228 4.96 -17.00 3.25
N HIS A 229 5.43 -18.21 3.57
CA HIS A 229 4.90 -19.46 3.01
C HIS A 229 3.59 -19.94 3.63
N SER A 230 3.01 -19.21 4.60
CA SER A 230 1.79 -19.62 5.28
C SER A 230 0.51 -19.42 4.45
N SER A 231 0.59 -18.72 3.32
CA SER A 231 -0.60 -18.50 2.48
C SER A 231 -0.95 -19.75 1.68
N HIS A 232 -2.14 -20.30 1.91
CA HIS A 232 -2.65 -21.47 1.19
C HIS A 232 -3.21 -21.13 -0.20
N SER A 233 -3.44 -19.84 -0.48
CA SER A 233 -4.04 -19.37 -1.72
C SER A 233 -3.29 -18.15 -2.22
N MET A 234 -2.98 -18.13 -3.52
CA MET A 234 -2.17 -17.07 -4.12
C MET A 234 -3.06 -16.03 -4.77
N ASP A 235 -2.84 -14.77 -4.41
CA ASP A 235 -3.31 -13.56 -5.09
C ASP A 235 -2.31 -12.42 -4.79
N TRP A 236 -2.66 -11.21 -5.20
CA TRP A 236 -1.85 -10.02 -5.11
C TRP A 236 -1.55 -9.58 -3.68
N LEU A 237 -2.38 -10.00 -2.72
CA LEU A 237 -2.14 -9.76 -1.29
C LEU A 237 -1.29 -10.86 -0.65
N ALA A 238 -1.24 -12.07 -1.21
CA ALA A 238 -0.54 -13.20 -0.58
C ALA A 238 0.94 -12.90 -0.29
N GLY A 239 1.60 -12.15 -1.16
CA GLY A 239 3.01 -11.77 -1.00
C GLY A 239 3.29 -10.84 0.17
N SER A 240 2.27 -10.21 0.76
CA SER A 240 2.44 -9.23 1.84
C SER A 240 2.80 -9.83 3.19
N ARG A 241 2.61 -11.15 3.37
CA ARG A 241 2.85 -11.89 4.62
C ARG A 241 4.33 -11.94 4.97
N THR A 242 4.87 -10.85 5.44
CA THR A 242 6.27 -10.77 5.87
C THR A 242 6.31 -10.52 7.37
N HIS A 243 7.15 -11.26 8.08
CA HIS A 243 7.35 -11.00 9.50
C HIS A 243 8.14 -9.70 9.69
N VAL A 244 7.82 -8.90 10.71
CA VAL A 244 8.51 -7.61 10.96
C VAL A 244 10.03 -7.77 11.08
N VAL A 245 10.50 -8.88 11.67
CA VAL A 245 11.94 -9.13 11.79
C VAL A 245 12.57 -9.43 10.42
N GLU A 246 11.86 -10.11 9.51
CA GLU A 246 12.33 -10.33 8.13
C GLU A 246 12.40 -9.02 7.35
N ILE A 247 11.47 -8.09 7.59
CA ILE A 247 11.48 -6.74 7.02
C ILE A 247 12.79 -6.00 7.33
N PHE A 248 13.38 -6.17 8.53
CA PHE A 248 14.66 -5.55 8.90
C PHE A 248 15.90 -6.36 8.47
N MET A 249 15.73 -7.56 7.94
CA MET A 249 16.82 -8.46 7.53
C MET A 249 17.00 -8.57 6.01
N ILE A 250 16.11 -7.95 5.24
CA ILE A 250 16.20 -7.75 3.79
C ILE A 250 16.94 -6.43 3.52
#